data_AF-A0A520FK04-F1
#
_entry.id   AF-A0A520FK04-F1
#
_cell.length_a   1.000
_cell.length_b   1.000
_cell.length_c   1.000
_cell.angle_alpha   90.00
_cell.angle_beta   90.00
_cell.angle_gamma   90.00
#
_symmetry.space_group_name_H-M   'P 1'
#
loop_
_entity.id
_entity.type
_entity.pdbx_description
1 polymer ?
#
loop_
_entity_poly.entity_id
_entity_poly.type
_entity_poly.pdbx_seq_one_letter_code
_entity_poly.pdbx_strand_id
1 'polypeptide(L)'
;MTKTYFQPHDFEILALSRVTELADDLRMLGLLDSKELGQLETALDRAEQAQAIGAAATRRTEAERADIAEKVSTGELDIADIRAEAAKIPEDLQVIRIAESVYSSAVREAQRIAYAHTDQAPKLLNEHLDTIVAEAAELAGKLEGVLTADQAIARGVTDEWTAVADLAGTYSTLRGVVSRLREAGRLAKPGNGEGGPWWNFRTPPQLERGGYRVVTAGPDADGGRAKFLKEMASGPYVPASSGEALAVMRVHDEAQLEFQTGGRA
;
A
#
# COMPACT_ATOMS: atom_id res chain seq x y z
N MET A 1 15.18 31.37 21.59
CA MET A 1 15.94 30.94 20.40
C MET A 1 15.40 29.58 19.97
N THR A 2 14.67 29.53 18.87
CA THR A 2 14.11 28.30 18.31
C THR A 2 15.26 27.45 17.76
N LYS A 3 15.42 26.22 18.23
CA LYS A 3 16.42 25.29 17.71
C LYS A 3 16.05 24.94 16.26
N THR A 4 16.85 25.38 15.29
CA THR A 4 16.67 25.04 13.87
C THR A 4 17.44 23.76 13.61
N TYR A 5 16.80 22.62 13.86
CA TYR A 5 17.30 21.33 13.40
C TYR A 5 16.73 21.07 12.01
N PHE A 6 17.51 20.39 11.16
CA PHE A 6 16.92 19.79 9.96
C PHE A 6 15.84 18.79 10.43
N GLN A 7 14.59 19.20 10.32
CA GLN A 7 13.43 18.39 10.61
C GLN A 7 12.53 18.48 9.39
N PRO A 8 12.61 17.49 8.47
CA PRO A 8 11.61 17.40 7.44
C PRO A 8 10.26 17.35 8.13
N HIS A 9 9.27 18.05 7.58
CA HIS A 9 7.97 18.07 8.21
C HIS A 9 7.41 16.65 8.26
N ASP A 10 6.78 16.25 9.37
CA ASP A 10 6.25 14.89 9.55
C ASP A 10 5.36 14.44 8.38
N PHE A 11 4.65 15.37 7.74
CA PHE A 11 3.83 15.09 6.57
C PHE A 11 4.65 14.73 5.31
N GLU A 12 5.85 15.29 5.14
CA GLU A 12 6.75 15.01 4.01
C GLU A 12 7.46 13.67 4.19
N ILE A 13 7.85 13.33 5.43
CA ILE A 13 8.41 12.00 5.76
C ILE A 13 7.36 10.92 5.47
N LEU A 14 6.13 11.13 5.95
CA LEU A 14 5.02 10.22 5.70
C LEU A 14 4.71 10.11 4.19
N ALA A 15 4.74 11.24 3.47
CA ALA A 15 4.55 11.26 2.02
C ALA A 15 5.62 10.45 1.28
N LEU A 16 6.90 10.63 1.63
CA LEU A 16 8.00 9.92 1.01
C LEU A 16 7.93 8.41 1.30
N SER A 17 7.70 8.00 2.55
CA SER A 17 7.52 6.59 2.93
C SER A 17 6.42 5.92 2.11
N ARG A 18 5.26 6.58 1.99
CA ARG A 18 4.12 6.06 1.21
C ARG A 18 4.45 5.91 -0.28
N VAL A 19 5.21 6.85 -0.84
CA VAL A 19 5.62 6.78 -2.25
C VAL A 19 6.60 5.63 -2.46
N THR A 20 7.58 5.48 -1.56
CA THR A 20 8.54 4.37 -1.61
C THR A 20 7.86 3.01 -1.49
N GLU A 21 6.93 2.85 -0.54
CA GLU A 21 6.18 1.61 -0.34
C GLU A 21 5.27 1.25 -1.52
N LEU A 22 4.75 2.25 -2.24
CA LEU A 22 3.87 2.06 -3.38
C LEU A 22 4.59 1.91 -4.72
N ALA A 23 5.89 2.23 -4.82
CA ALA A 23 6.60 2.26 -6.09
C ALA A 23 6.51 0.92 -6.84
N ASP A 24 6.75 -0.20 -6.14
CA ASP A 24 6.64 -1.53 -6.70
C ASP A 24 5.20 -1.93 -7.05
N ASP A 25 4.22 -1.53 -6.25
CA ASP A 25 2.81 -1.79 -6.52
C ASP A 25 2.34 -1.07 -7.80
N LEU A 26 2.72 0.20 -7.94
CA LEU A 26 2.37 1.02 -9.11
C LEU A 26 3.04 0.46 -10.37
N ARG A 27 4.31 0.02 -10.26
CA ARG A 27 5.01 -0.68 -11.35
C ARG A 27 4.34 -2.01 -11.71
N MET A 28 3.97 -2.81 -10.71
CA MET A 28 3.29 -4.10 -10.90
C MET A 28 1.95 -3.94 -11.63
N LEU A 29 1.21 -2.87 -11.32
CA LEU A 29 -0.05 -2.54 -11.99
C LEU A 29 0.14 -1.90 -13.38
N GLY A 30 1.37 -1.62 -13.81
CA GLY A 30 1.63 -0.88 -15.05
C GLY A 30 1.25 0.60 -15.01
N LEU A 31 1.08 1.15 -13.79
CA LEU A 31 0.81 2.58 -13.55
C LEU A 31 2.07 3.45 -13.58
N LEU A 32 3.24 2.83 -13.51
CA LEU A 32 4.53 3.47 -13.76
C LEU A 32 5.24 2.70 -14.86
N ASP A 33 5.58 3.39 -15.94
CA ASP A 33 6.49 2.84 -16.94
C ASP A 33 7.95 2.86 -16.44
N SER A 34 8.87 2.21 -17.15
CA SER A 34 10.28 2.13 -16.74
C SER A 34 10.97 3.50 -16.66
N LYS A 35 10.52 4.48 -17.46
CA LYS A 35 11.06 5.83 -17.46
C LYS A 35 10.55 6.60 -16.25
N GLU A 36 9.26 6.53 -15.96
CA GLU A 36 8.63 7.14 -14.79
C GLU A 36 9.18 6.54 -13.49
N LEU A 37 9.43 5.23 -13.45
CA LEU A 37 10.10 4.58 -12.33
C LEU A 37 11.51 5.14 -12.11
N GLY A 38 12.33 5.25 -13.17
CA GLY A 38 13.67 5.83 -13.04
C GLY A 38 13.65 7.31 -12.61
N GLN A 39 12.65 8.07 -13.03
CA GLN A 39 12.44 9.44 -12.56
C GLN A 39 12.02 9.49 -11.09
N LEU A 40 11.17 8.57 -10.66
CA LEU A 40 10.75 8.42 -9.27
C LEU A 40 11.94 8.08 -8.38
N GLU A 41 12.73 7.05 -8.72
CA GLU A 41 13.95 6.65 -8.02
C GLU A 41 14.93 7.83 -7.90
N THR A 42 15.16 8.56 -9.00
CA THR A 42 16.00 9.77 -8.98
C THR A 42 15.47 10.86 -8.04
N ALA A 43 14.14 10.99 -7.89
CA ALA A 43 13.55 11.93 -6.93
C ALA A 43 13.69 11.42 -5.48
N LEU A 44 13.50 10.12 -5.23
CA LEU A 44 13.71 9.50 -3.92
C LEU A 44 15.17 9.65 -3.46
N ASP A 45 16.13 9.35 -4.33
CA ASP A 45 17.56 9.49 -4.06
C ASP A 45 17.93 10.94 -3.72
N ARG A 46 17.37 11.92 -4.44
CA ARG A 46 17.58 13.35 -4.16
C ARG A 46 17.04 13.74 -2.79
N ALA A 47 15.88 13.21 -2.39
CA ALA A 47 15.32 13.45 -1.07
C ALA A 47 16.21 12.83 0.03
N GLU A 48 16.67 11.59 -0.14
CA GLU A 48 17.56 10.92 0.80
C GLU A 48 18.90 11.65 0.96
N GLN A 49 19.53 12.05 -0.16
CA GLN A 49 20.78 12.82 -0.14
C GLN A 49 20.61 14.17 0.55
N ALA A 50 19.52 14.88 0.28
CA ALA A 50 19.22 16.15 0.94
C ALA A 50 19.05 15.97 2.46
N GLN A 51 18.34 14.93 2.89
CA GLN A 51 18.20 14.58 4.30
C GLN A 51 19.54 14.24 4.95
N ALA A 52 20.39 13.45 4.29
CA ALA A 52 21.71 13.10 4.79
C ALA A 52 22.61 14.33 4.95
N ILE A 53 22.62 15.24 3.95
CA ILE A 53 23.40 16.48 3.98
C ILE A 53 22.92 17.40 5.12
N GLY A 54 21.61 17.62 5.25
CA GLY A 54 21.04 18.44 6.32
C GLY A 54 21.33 17.89 7.72
N ALA A 55 21.24 16.56 7.89
CA ALA A 55 21.58 15.89 9.14
C ALA A 55 23.08 15.95 9.46
N ALA A 56 23.96 15.84 8.46
CA ALA A 56 25.41 15.95 8.64
C ALA A 56 25.82 17.37 9.04
N ALA A 57 25.25 18.40 8.41
CA ALA A 57 25.47 19.80 8.75
C ALA A 57 25.03 20.11 10.19
N THR A 58 23.87 19.58 10.60
CA THR A 58 23.38 19.67 11.98
C THR A 58 24.35 19.03 12.97
N ARG A 59 24.76 17.77 12.72
CA ARG A 59 25.68 17.03 13.60
C ARG A 59 27.04 17.71 13.72
N ARG A 60 27.59 18.25 12.63
CA ARG A 60 28.85 19.01 12.66
C ARG A 60 28.75 20.21 13.60
N THR A 61 27.70 21.02 13.42
CA THR A 61 27.45 22.20 14.27
C THR A 61 27.28 21.81 15.74
N GLU A 62 26.60 20.70 16.04
CA GLU A 62 26.45 20.21 17.41
C GLU A 62 27.75 19.68 18.01
N ALA A 63 28.56 18.94 17.24
CA ALA A 63 29.85 18.42 17.68
C ALA A 63 30.82 19.54 18.04
N GLU A 64 30.91 20.59 17.22
CA GLU A 64 31.77 21.75 17.52
C GLU A 64 31.28 22.55 18.74
N ARG A 65 29.95 22.67 18.91
CA ARG A 65 29.38 23.27 20.13
C ARG A 65 29.69 22.44 21.38
N ALA A 66 29.62 21.12 21.26
CA ALA A 66 29.94 20.21 22.35
C ALA A 66 31.43 20.26 22.72
N ASP A 67 32.33 20.28 21.72
CA ASP A 67 33.78 20.42 21.92
C ASP A 67 34.14 21.73 22.62
N ILE A 68 33.56 22.86 22.20
CA ILE A 68 33.75 24.15 22.88
C ILE A 68 33.21 24.09 24.32
N ALA A 69 32.02 23.54 24.52
CA ALA A 69 31.44 23.39 25.86
C ALA A 69 32.31 22.50 26.77
N GLU A 70 32.87 21.41 26.23
CA GLU A 70 33.78 20.51 26.92
C GLU A 70 35.07 21.24 27.32
N LYS A 71 35.73 21.96 26.40
CA LYS A 71 36.95 22.75 26.67
C LYS A 71 36.75 23.83 27.74
N VAL A 72 35.58 24.46 27.77
CA VAL A 72 35.21 25.40 28.85
C VAL A 72 35.07 24.67 30.18
N SER A 73 34.43 23.49 30.17
CA SER A 73 34.18 22.71 31.40
C SER A 73 35.45 22.12 32.01
N THR A 74 36.47 21.82 31.19
CA THR A 74 37.76 21.28 31.62
C THR A 74 38.79 22.38 31.95
N GLY A 75 38.46 23.65 31.71
CA GLY A 75 39.38 24.78 31.92
C GLY A 75 40.46 24.92 30.85
N GLU A 76 40.34 24.19 29.73
CA GLU A 76 41.21 24.32 28.56
C GLU A 76 40.94 25.61 27.78
N LEU A 77 39.72 26.16 27.89
CA LEU A 77 39.30 27.43 27.30
C LEU A 77 38.77 28.40 28.37
N ASP A 78 39.30 29.63 28.40
CA ASP A 78 38.78 30.70 29.26
C ASP A 78 37.41 31.19 28.75
N ILE A 79 36.53 31.57 29.68
CA ILE A 79 35.23 32.20 29.42
C ILE A 79 35.39 33.45 28.54
N ALA A 80 36.47 34.21 28.70
CA ALA A 80 36.76 35.38 27.87
C ALA A 80 36.94 35.04 26.38
N ASP A 81 37.40 33.83 26.06
CA ASP A 81 37.75 33.37 24.71
C ASP A 81 36.59 32.64 24.01
N ILE A 82 35.52 32.28 24.73
CA ILE A 82 34.33 31.58 24.19
C ILE A 82 33.77 32.30 22.96
N ARG A 83 33.74 33.63 22.96
CA ARG A 83 33.19 34.40 21.83
C ARG A 83 34.02 34.24 20.56
N ALA A 84 35.34 34.13 20.67
CA ALA A 84 36.23 33.95 19.54
C ALA A 84 36.14 32.52 18.98
N GLU A 85 36.04 31.51 19.84
CA GLU A 85 35.82 30.12 19.40
C GLU A 85 34.42 29.90 18.80
N ALA A 86 33.39 30.48 19.41
CA ALA A 86 32.02 30.40 18.89
C ALA A 86 31.88 31.03 17.48
N ALA A 87 32.70 32.04 17.15
CA ALA A 87 32.72 32.64 15.82
C ALA A 87 33.32 31.75 14.73
N LYS A 88 34.01 30.66 15.10
CA LYS A 88 34.57 29.66 14.16
C LYS A 88 33.57 28.57 13.78
N ILE A 89 32.47 28.43 14.53
CA ILE A 89 31.41 27.46 14.24
C ILE A 89 30.76 27.86 12.90
N PRO A 90 30.77 27.00 11.85
CA PRO A 90 30.14 27.29 10.58
C PRO A 90 28.66 27.66 10.73
N GLU A 91 28.24 28.73 10.06
CA GLU A 91 26.82 29.06 9.92
C GLU A 91 26.17 28.15 8.87
N ASP A 92 26.00 26.88 9.23
CA ASP A 92 25.43 25.83 8.36
C ASP A 92 23.93 26.00 8.11
N LEU A 93 23.33 27.07 8.61
CA LEU A 93 21.92 27.41 8.39
C LEU A 93 21.56 27.53 6.91
N GLN A 94 22.47 28.00 6.06
CA GLN A 94 22.22 28.08 4.62
C GLN A 94 22.20 26.68 3.99
N VAL A 95 23.11 25.79 4.41
CA VAL A 95 23.15 24.39 3.95
C VAL A 95 21.89 23.65 4.37
N ILE A 96 21.46 23.81 5.63
CA ILE A 96 20.22 23.21 6.15
C ILE A 96 19.01 23.70 5.35
N ARG A 97 18.87 25.01 5.12
CA ARG A 97 17.75 25.57 4.35
C ARG A 97 17.72 25.10 2.89
N ILE A 98 18.89 24.99 2.26
CA ILE A 98 18.99 24.46 0.89
C ILE A 98 18.60 22.98 0.89
N ALA A 99 19.11 22.19 1.83
CA ALA A 99 18.76 20.78 1.98
C ALA A 99 17.26 20.59 2.21
N GLU A 100 16.63 21.39 3.06
CA GLU A 100 15.16 21.36 3.27
C GLU A 100 14.41 21.68 1.98
N SER A 101 14.83 22.73 1.25
CA SER A 101 14.20 23.09 -0.02
C SER A 101 14.34 22.01 -1.09
N VAL A 102 15.51 21.35 -1.17
CA VAL A 102 15.76 20.25 -2.11
C VAL A 102 14.91 19.04 -1.72
N TYR A 103 14.86 18.71 -0.43
CA TYR A 103 14.02 17.63 0.11
C TYR A 103 12.55 17.84 -0.25
N SER A 104 11.96 18.98 0.11
CA SER A 104 10.55 19.27 -0.18
C SER A 104 10.26 19.26 -1.69
N SER A 105 11.18 19.77 -2.52
CA SER A 105 11.03 19.73 -3.98
C SER A 105 11.03 18.30 -4.51
N ALA A 106 11.96 17.48 -4.02
CA ALA A 106 12.10 16.08 -4.43
C ALA A 106 10.90 15.24 -3.99
N VAL A 107 10.38 15.42 -2.77
CA VAL A 107 9.16 14.76 -2.28
C VAL A 107 7.96 15.10 -3.17
N ARG A 108 7.76 16.39 -3.51
CA ARG A 108 6.65 16.80 -4.39
C ARG A 108 6.78 16.21 -5.79
N GLU A 109 7.99 16.14 -6.32
CA GLU A 109 8.26 15.52 -7.62
C GLU A 109 7.96 14.02 -7.59
N ALA A 110 8.42 13.31 -6.55
CA ALA A 110 8.16 11.89 -6.34
C ALA A 110 6.64 11.61 -6.26
N GLN A 111 5.91 12.41 -5.47
CA GLN A 111 4.44 12.30 -5.39
C GLN A 111 3.76 12.55 -6.74
N ARG A 112 4.20 13.57 -7.48
CA ARG A 112 3.63 13.91 -8.79
C ARG A 112 3.79 12.76 -9.77
N ILE A 113 4.97 12.12 -9.78
CA ILE A 113 5.26 10.98 -10.66
C ILE A 113 4.45 9.76 -10.21
N ALA A 114 4.57 9.36 -8.95
CA ALA A 114 3.90 8.17 -8.41
C ALA A 114 2.38 8.21 -8.56
N TYR A 115 1.77 9.39 -8.51
CA TYR A 115 0.31 9.52 -8.51
C TYR A 115 -0.28 10.01 -9.83
N ALA A 116 0.53 10.20 -10.87
CA ALA A 116 0.10 10.77 -12.16
C ALA A 116 -1.08 10.00 -12.79
N HIS A 117 -1.10 8.67 -12.64
CA HIS A 117 -2.07 7.78 -13.30
C HIS A 117 -2.93 6.99 -12.31
N THR A 118 -2.95 7.37 -11.04
CA THR A 118 -3.67 6.61 -9.99
C THR A 118 -5.19 6.57 -10.17
N ASP A 119 -5.75 7.46 -10.98
CA ASP A 119 -7.14 7.43 -11.42
C ASP A 119 -7.48 6.17 -12.24
N GLN A 120 -6.48 5.56 -12.89
CA GLN A 120 -6.63 4.32 -13.65
C GLN A 120 -6.55 3.06 -12.77
N ALA A 121 -6.12 3.20 -11.50
CA ALA A 121 -5.90 2.07 -10.61
C ALA A 121 -7.15 1.17 -10.41
N PRO A 122 -8.38 1.70 -10.18
CA PRO A 122 -9.56 0.84 -10.06
C PRO A 122 -9.78 -0.03 -11.30
N LYS A 123 -9.58 0.54 -12.49
CA LYS A 123 -9.77 -0.17 -13.76
C LYS A 123 -8.76 -1.32 -13.89
N LEU A 124 -7.47 -1.04 -13.76
CA LEU A 124 -6.41 -2.05 -13.90
C LEU A 124 -6.51 -3.14 -12.82
N LEU A 125 -6.81 -2.75 -11.58
CA LEU A 125 -7.06 -3.72 -10.50
C LEU A 125 -8.24 -4.62 -10.82
N ASN A 126 -9.34 -4.08 -11.33
CA ASN A 126 -10.50 -4.87 -11.74
C ASN A 126 -10.17 -5.79 -12.93
N GLU A 127 -9.37 -5.36 -13.91
CA GLU A 127 -8.94 -6.23 -15.02
C GLU A 127 -8.14 -7.44 -14.51
N HIS A 128 -7.21 -7.23 -13.57
CA HIS A 128 -6.48 -8.31 -12.92
C HIS A 128 -7.39 -9.22 -12.08
N LEU A 129 -8.32 -8.65 -11.31
CA LEU A 129 -9.27 -9.42 -10.51
C LEU A 129 -10.21 -10.25 -11.40
N ASP A 130 -10.73 -9.67 -12.48
CA ASP A 130 -11.61 -10.35 -13.43
C ASP A 130 -10.86 -11.52 -14.14
N THR A 131 -9.55 -11.36 -14.39
CA THR A 131 -8.69 -12.44 -14.90
C THR A 131 -8.57 -13.58 -13.89
N ILE A 132 -8.26 -13.28 -12.63
CA ILE A 132 -8.18 -14.28 -11.56
C ILE A 132 -9.52 -14.99 -11.37
N VAL A 133 -10.64 -14.27 -11.44
CA VAL A 133 -11.98 -14.85 -11.33
C VAL A 133 -12.23 -15.85 -12.47
N ALA A 134 -11.88 -15.50 -13.70
CA ALA A 134 -12.04 -16.38 -14.85
C ALA A 134 -11.18 -17.66 -14.70
N GLU A 135 -9.90 -17.51 -14.36
CA GLU A 135 -9.00 -18.66 -14.18
C GLU A 135 -9.40 -19.55 -12.99
N ALA A 136 -9.78 -18.94 -11.87
CA ALA A 136 -10.28 -19.67 -10.71
C ALA A 136 -11.56 -20.44 -11.05
N ALA A 137 -12.40 -19.87 -11.93
CA ALA A 137 -13.64 -20.52 -12.32
C ALA A 137 -13.41 -21.80 -13.14
N GLU A 138 -12.45 -21.76 -14.06
CA GLU A 138 -12.01 -22.92 -14.85
C GLU A 138 -11.40 -24.01 -13.96
N LEU A 139 -10.52 -23.64 -13.03
CA LEU A 139 -9.86 -24.57 -12.11
C LEU A 139 -10.84 -25.23 -11.15
N ALA A 140 -11.80 -24.47 -10.63
CA ALA A 140 -12.74 -24.97 -9.65
C ALA A 140 -13.68 -26.05 -10.22
N GLY A 141 -14.01 -26.00 -11.52
CA GLY A 141 -14.73 -27.10 -12.19
C GLY A 141 -13.93 -28.41 -12.21
N LYS A 142 -12.60 -28.34 -12.39
CA LYS A 142 -11.72 -29.52 -12.38
C LYS A 142 -11.51 -30.10 -10.99
N LEU A 143 -11.62 -29.26 -9.95
CA LEU A 143 -11.46 -29.64 -8.55
C LEU A 143 -12.78 -29.98 -7.86
N GLU A 144 -13.86 -30.22 -8.61
CA GLU A 144 -15.17 -30.54 -8.05
C GLU A 144 -15.12 -31.80 -7.17
N GLY A 145 -15.58 -31.67 -5.92
CA GLY A 145 -15.55 -32.74 -4.94
C GLY A 145 -14.14 -33.16 -4.47
N VAL A 146 -13.12 -32.35 -4.75
CA VAL A 146 -11.77 -32.46 -4.18
C VAL A 146 -11.68 -31.51 -3.00
N LEU A 147 -11.47 -32.04 -1.80
CA LEU A 147 -11.54 -31.29 -0.54
C LEU A 147 -10.19 -31.15 0.17
N THR A 148 -9.21 -31.98 -0.19
CA THR A 148 -7.88 -31.99 0.43
C THR A 148 -6.80 -32.25 -0.62
N ALA A 149 -5.55 -31.89 -0.29
CA ALA A 149 -4.39 -32.15 -1.15
C ALA A 149 -4.22 -33.65 -1.44
N ASP A 150 -4.43 -34.52 -0.44
CA ASP A 150 -4.36 -35.97 -0.63
C ASP A 150 -5.39 -36.47 -1.65
N GLN A 151 -6.60 -35.88 -1.66
CA GLN A 151 -7.61 -36.20 -2.67
C GLN A 151 -7.21 -35.70 -4.05
N ALA A 152 -6.54 -34.54 -4.14
CA ALA A 152 -6.01 -34.03 -5.40
C ALA A 152 -4.93 -34.96 -5.97
N ILE A 153 -4.01 -35.44 -5.11
CA ILE A 153 -2.98 -36.43 -5.47
C ILE A 153 -3.64 -37.73 -5.94
N ALA A 154 -4.60 -38.26 -5.16
CA ALA A 154 -5.29 -39.50 -5.49
C ALA A 154 -6.08 -39.41 -6.81
N ARG A 155 -6.55 -38.22 -7.19
CA ARG A 155 -7.27 -37.97 -8.44
C ARG A 155 -6.38 -37.47 -9.59
N GLY A 156 -5.09 -37.25 -9.35
CA GLY A 156 -4.16 -36.75 -10.36
C GLY A 156 -4.41 -35.30 -10.79
N VAL A 157 -5.00 -34.47 -9.93
CA VAL A 157 -5.31 -33.04 -10.18
C VAL A 157 -4.46 -32.11 -9.30
N THR A 158 -3.24 -32.54 -8.99
CA THR A 158 -2.29 -31.78 -8.15
C THR A 158 -1.88 -30.45 -8.79
N ASP A 159 -1.79 -30.42 -10.13
CA ASP A 159 -1.41 -29.21 -10.87
C ASP A 159 -2.51 -28.15 -10.74
N GLU A 160 -3.77 -28.51 -10.94
CA GLU A 160 -4.90 -27.62 -10.69
C GLU A 160 -4.98 -27.16 -9.24
N TRP A 161 -4.73 -28.08 -8.30
CA TRP A 161 -4.71 -27.76 -6.87
C TRP A 161 -3.67 -26.69 -6.55
N THR A 162 -2.45 -26.85 -7.09
CA THR A 162 -1.34 -25.90 -6.93
C THR A 162 -1.66 -24.56 -7.60
N ALA A 163 -2.23 -24.59 -8.82
CA ALA A 163 -2.59 -23.38 -9.55
C ALA A 163 -3.60 -22.52 -8.78
N VAL A 164 -4.55 -23.11 -8.05
CA VAL A 164 -5.46 -22.34 -7.19
C VAL A 164 -4.72 -21.68 -6.02
N ALA A 165 -3.71 -22.33 -5.44
CA ALA A 165 -2.89 -21.72 -4.39
C ALA A 165 -2.08 -20.53 -4.92
N ASP A 166 -1.52 -20.65 -6.13
CA ASP A 166 -0.77 -19.57 -6.79
C ASP A 166 -1.69 -18.37 -7.11
N LEU A 167 -2.91 -18.63 -7.60
CA LEU A 167 -3.93 -17.59 -7.80
C LEU A 167 -4.34 -16.94 -6.48
N ALA A 168 -4.48 -17.71 -5.40
CA ALA A 168 -4.78 -17.16 -4.08
C ALA A 168 -3.66 -16.25 -3.57
N GLY A 169 -2.39 -16.60 -3.81
CA GLY A 169 -1.24 -15.76 -3.52
C GLY A 169 -1.23 -14.45 -4.31
N THR A 170 -1.52 -14.54 -5.61
CA THR A 170 -1.63 -13.38 -6.50
C THR A 170 -2.76 -12.45 -6.07
N TYR A 171 -3.94 -13.02 -5.78
CA TYR A 171 -5.08 -12.27 -5.25
C TYR A 171 -4.76 -11.59 -3.92
N SER A 172 -4.11 -12.29 -2.97
CA SER A 172 -3.69 -11.70 -1.69
C SER A 172 -2.76 -10.49 -1.89
N THR A 173 -1.82 -10.60 -2.85
CA THR A 173 -0.91 -9.51 -3.21
C THR A 173 -1.68 -8.30 -3.75
N LEU A 174 -2.61 -8.52 -4.69
CA LEU A 174 -3.48 -7.45 -5.21
C LEU A 174 -4.31 -6.81 -4.11
N ARG A 175 -4.86 -7.58 -3.17
CA ARG A 175 -5.61 -7.05 -2.01
C ARG A 175 -4.73 -6.20 -1.10
N GLY A 176 -3.45 -6.57 -0.93
CA GLY A 176 -2.45 -5.74 -0.25
C GLY A 176 -2.25 -4.40 -0.95
N VAL A 177 -2.14 -4.40 -2.28
CA VAL A 177 -2.03 -3.18 -3.09
C VAL A 177 -3.28 -2.29 -2.94
N VAL A 178 -4.49 -2.88 -2.98
CA VAL A 178 -5.74 -2.13 -2.73
C VAL A 178 -5.71 -1.45 -1.35
N SER A 179 -5.24 -2.13 -0.30
CA SER A 179 -5.15 -1.56 1.04
C SER A 179 -4.22 -0.35 1.07
N ARG A 180 -2.99 -0.51 0.55
CA ARG A 180 -1.99 0.57 0.54
C ARG A 180 -2.45 1.77 -0.28
N LEU A 181 -3.09 1.55 -1.44
CA LEU A 181 -3.66 2.64 -2.23
C LEU A 181 -4.84 3.35 -1.52
N ARG A 182 -5.68 2.63 -0.77
CA ARG A 182 -6.73 3.24 0.08
C ARG A 182 -6.14 4.06 1.23
N GLU A 183 -5.10 3.56 1.88
CA GLU A 183 -4.39 4.25 2.97
C GLU A 183 -3.69 5.52 2.46
N ALA A 184 -3.16 5.49 1.24
CA ALA A 184 -2.61 6.65 0.55
C ALA A 184 -3.69 7.61 0.00
N GLY A 185 -4.98 7.28 0.13
CA GLY A 185 -6.09 8.10 -0.36
C GLY A 185 -6.22 8.13 -1.89
N ARG A 186 -5.69 7.11 -2.57
CA ARG A 186 -5.72 6.96 -4.04
C ARG A 186 -6.88 6.10 -4.54
N LEU A 187 -7.52 5.35 -3.65
CA LEU A 187 -8.74 4.61 -3.93
C LEU A 187 -9.85 5.03 -2.97
N ALA A 188 -11.10 4.88 -3.43
CA ALA A 188 -12.26 5.05 -2.58
C ALA A 188 -12.23 4.08 -1.40
N LYS A 189 -12.59 4.58 -0.22
CA LYS A 189 -12.68 3.82 1.03
C LYS A 189 -14.02 4.13 1.71
N PRO A 190 -14.55 3.20 2.52
CA PRO A 190 -15.77 3.45 3.28
C PRO A 190 -15.63 4.67 4.18
N GLY A 191 -16.66 5.52 4.16
CA GLY A 191 -16.90 6.49 5.22
C GLY A 191 -17.33 5.82 6.53
N ASN A 192 -17.47 6.61 7.59
CA ASN A 192 -17.95 6.13 8.87
C ASN A 192 -19.37 5.56 8.72
N GLY A 193 -19.55 4.26 9.00
CA GLY A 193 -20.84 3.57 8.89
C GLY A 193 -21.19 3.09 7.48
N GLU A 194 -20.36 3.34 6.47
CA GLU A 194 -20.58 2.86 5.08
C GLU A 194 -19.87 1.52 4.82
N GLY A 195 -19.20 0.95 5.82
CA GLY A 195 -18.42 -0.29 5.66
C GLY A 195 -19.28 -1.52 5.37
N GLY A 196 -18.72 -2.47 4.64
CA GLY A 196 -19.41 -3.72 4.31
C GLY A 196 -18.75 -4.50 3.17
N PRO A 197 -19.27 -5.70 2.85
CA PRO A 197 -18.73 -6.55 1.78
C PRO A 197 -18.82 -5.91 0.39
N TRP A 198 -19.80 -5.03 0.14
CA TRP A 198 -19.97 -4.32 -1.14
C TRP A 198 -18.80 -3.40 -1.48
N TRP A 199 -17.88 -3.10 -0.56
CA TRP A 199 -16.63 -2.39 -0.88
C TRP A 199 -15.57 -3.27 -1.53
N ASN A 200 -15.80 -4.58 -1.57
CA ASN A 200 -14.82 -5.55 -2.00
C ASN A 200 -15.38 -6.58 -2.98
N PHE A 201 -16.71 -6.77 -3.04
CA PHE A 201 -17.37 -7.80 -3.85
C PHE A 201 -18.58 -7.23 -4.60
N ARG A 202 -18.74 -7.58 -5.88
CA ARG A 202 -19.85 -7.15 -6.75
C ARG A 202 -21.15 -7.87 -6.41
N THR A 203 -21.04 -9.11 -5.91
CA THR A 203 -22.18 -9.98 -5.61
C THR A 203 -22.20 -10.30 -4.11
N PRO A 204 -23.38 -10.38 -3.48
CA PRO A 204 -23.48 -10.82 -2.09
C PRO A 204 -22.91 -12.23 -1.93
N PRO A 205 -22.03 -12.47 -0.94
CA PRO A 205 -21.50 -13.82 -0.66
C PRO A 205 -22.58 -14.86 -0.27
N GLN A 206 -23.82 -14.39 -0.08
CA GLN A 206 -24.99 -15.18 0.32
C GLN A 206 -25.89 -15.55 -0.87
N LEU A 207 -25.72 -14.89 -2.03
CA LEU A 207 -26.53 -15.07 -3.24
C LEU A 207 -25.72 -15.73 -4.36
N GLU A 208 -24.95 -16.75 -4.01
CA GLU A 208 -24.18 -17.59 -4.94
C GLU A 208 -25.09 -18.04 -6.11
N ARG A 209 -25.13 -17.25 -7.20
CA ARG A 209 -25.90 -17.58 -8.41
C ARG A 209 -25.06 -18.52 -9.25
N GLY A 210 -25.09 -19.80 -8.87
CA GLY A 210 -24.59 -20.91 -9.68
C GLY A 210 -23.07 -20.95 -9.83
N GLY A 211 -22.45 -22.00 -9.30
CA GLY A 211 -21.09 -22.35 -9.70
C GLY A 211 -20.36 -23.25 -8.72
N TYR A 212 -20.38 -22.91 -7.43
CA TYR A 212 -19.54 -23.60 -6.45
C TYR A 212 -20.32 -24.00 -5.23
N ARG A 213 -20.65 -25.28 -5.12
CA ARG A 213 -20.93 -25.88 -3.81
C ARG A 213 -19.58 -26.06 -3.12
N VAL A 214 -19.05 -24.99 -2.51
CA VAL A 214 -17.81 -25.08 -1.73
C VAL A 214 -18.11 -25.88 -0.47
N VAL A 215 -17.95 -27.20 -0.57
CA VAL A 215 -17.97 -28.07 0.60
C VAL A 215 -16.64 -27.88 1.29
N THR A 216 -16.63 -27.23 2.44
CA THR A 216 -15.41 -27.06 3.24
C THR A 216 -15.11 -28.37 3.98
N ALA A 217 -13.95 -28.97 3.74
CA ALA A 217 -13.23 -29.59 4.86
C ALA A 217 -12.79 -28.44 5.80
N GLY A 218 -12.63 -28.67 7.10
CA GLY A 218 -12.26 -27.61 8.05
C GLY A 218 -11.04 -26.79 7.57
N PRO A 219 -10.90 -25.52 8.01
CA PRO A 219 -9.94 -24.55 7.47
C PRO A 219 -8.48 -25.06 7.35
N ASP A 220 -8.07 -25.98 8.23
CA ASP A 220 -6.71 -26.54 8.28
C ASP A 220 -6.42 -27.58 7.20
N ALA A 221 -7.44 -28.21 6.60
CA ALA A 221 -7.27 -29.32 5.63
C ALA A 221 -7.18 -28.86 4.16
N ASP A 222 -7.65 -27.66 3.86
CA ASP A 222 -7.79 -27.12 2.49
C ASP A 222 -6.95 -25.86 2.25
N GLY A 223 -6.11 -25.46 3.22
CA GLY A 223 -5.16 -24.36 3.07
C GLY A 223 -5.78 -22.99 2.73
N GLY A 224 -7.07 -22.80 3.01
CA GLY A 224 -7.81 -21.58 2.66
C GLY A 224 -8.35 -21.52 1.22
N ARG A 225 -8.18 -22.58 0.41
CA ARG A 225 -8.63 -22.65 -0.99
C ARG A 225 -10.15 -22.44 -1.13
N ALA A 226 -10.96 -23.11 -0.31
CA ALA A 226 -12.41 -22.95 -0.28
C ALA A 226 -12.83 -21.49 -0.05
N LYS A 227 -12.15 -20.80 0.87
CA LYS A 227 -12.40 -19.38 1.13
C LYS A 227 -12.08 -18.53 -0.09
N PHE A 228 -10.92 -18.76 -0.71
CA PHE A 228 -10.51 -18.07 -1.94
C PHE A 228 -11.54 -18.27 -3.06
N LEU A 229 -11.92 -19.51 -3.36
CA LEU A 229 -12.91 -19.81 -4.42
C LEU A 229 -14.27 -19.17 -4.14
N LYS A 230 -14.69 -19.11 -2.87
CA LYS A 230 -15.92 -18.40 -2.48
C LYS A 230 -15.82 -16.90 -2.71
N GLU A 231 -14.68 -16.30 -2.42
CA GLU A 231 -14.44 -14.88 -2.70
C GLU A 231 -14.49 -14.63 -4.21
N MET A 232 -13.88 -15.48 -5.04
CA MET A 232 -13.94 -15.36 -6.51
C MET A 232 -15.38 -15.45 -7.04
N ALA A 233 -16.18 -16.37 -6.49
CA ALA A 233 -17.59 -16.51 -6.83
C ALA A 233 -18.42 -15.26 -6.48
N SER A 234 -17.96 -14.47 -5.50
CA SER A 234 -18.59 -13.20 -5.10
C SER A 234 -18.16 -12.02 -6.00
N GLY A 235 -17.24 -12.24 -6.94
CA GLY A 235 -16.74 -11.22 -7.86
C GLY A 235 -15.98 -10.11 -7.13
N PRO A 236 -14.74 -10.35 -6.66
CA PRO A 236 -13.93 -9.33 -6.03
C PRO A 236 -13.75 -8.15 -6.98
N TYR A 237 -13.82 -6.93 -6.45
CA TYR A 237 -13.65 -5.73 -7.25
C TYR A 237 -13.18 -4.55 -6.41
N VAL A 238 -12.77 -3.50 -7.11
CA VAL A 238 -12.33 -2.22 -6.56
C VAL A 238 -13.24 -1.12 -7.11
N PRO A 239 -14.09 -0.50 -6.28
CA PRO A 239 -14.95 0.58 -6.73
C PRO A 239 -14.10 1.80 -7.09
N ALA A 240 -14.40 2.44 -8.22
CA ALA A 240 -13.75 3.69 -8.63
C ALA A 240 -14.22 4.88 -7.79
N SER A 241 -15.40 4.79 -7.17
CA SER A 241 -15.95 5.84 -6.30
C SER A 241 -16.83 5.27 -5.18
N SER A 242 -17.09 6.07 -4.15
CA SER A 242 -18.08 5.72 -3.11
C SER A 242 -19.48 5.54 -3.70
N GLY A 243 -19.84 6.31 -4.73
CA GLY A 243 -21.15 6.19 -5.40
C GLY A 243 -21.34 4.83 -6.06
N GLU A 244 -20.28 4.28 -6.66
CA GLU A 244 -20.28 2.93 -7.23
C GLU A 244 -20.44 1.86 -6.14
N ALA A 245 -19.69 1.97 -5.03
CA ALA A 245 -19.81 1.05 -3.90
C ALA A 245 -21.23 1.06 -3.30
N LEU A 246 -21.85 2.24 -3.17
CA LEU A 246 -23.22 2.40 -2.68
C LEU A 246 -24.29 1.90 -3.68
N ALA A 247 -23.98 1.89 -4.97
CA ALA A 247 -24.86 1.26 -5.97
C ALA A 247 -24.84 -0.26 -5.80
N VAL A 248 -23.67 -0.86 -5.58
CA VAL A 248 -23.54 -2.30 -5.28
C VAL A 248 -24.23 -2.64 -3.96
N MET A 249 -24.08 -1.82 -2.91
CA MET A 249 -24.80 -1.99 -1.65
C MET A 249 -26.33 -2.07 -1.86
N ARG A 250 -26.90 -1.19 -2.69
CA ARG A 250 -28.35 -1.22 -2.97
C ARG A 250 -28.79 -2.51 -3.66
N VAL A 251 -28.03 -3.00 -4.63
CA VAL A 251 -28.28 -4.30 -5.26
C VAL A 251 -28.20 -5.43 -4.23
N HIS A 252 -27.25 -5.38 -3.30
CA HIS A 252 -27.14 -6.34 -2.21
C HIS A 252 -28.39 -6.32 -1.30
N ASP A 253 -28.81 -5.13 -0.86
CA ASP A 253 -29.95 -4.95 0.05
C ASP A 253 -31.26 -5.42 -0.59
N GLU A 254 -31.50 -5.06 -1.86
CA GLU A 254 -32.67 -5.51 -2.64
C GLU A 254 -32.70 -7.03 -2.73
N ALA A 255 -31.57 -7.64 -3.06
CA ALA A 255 -31.51 -9.08 -3.25
C ALA A 255 -31.60 -9.87 -1.93
N GLN A 256 -31.16 -9.29 -0.80
CA GLN A 256 -31.43 -9.85 0.54
C GLN A 256 -32.90 -9.75 0.93
N LEU A 257 -33.58 -8.64 0.62
CA LEU A 257 -35.00 -8.46 0.85
C LEU A 257 -35.82 -9.47 0.04
N GLU A 258 -35.49 -9.67 -1.24
CA GLU A 258 -36.12 -10.70 -2.07
C GLU A 258 -35.94 -12.11 -1.50
N PHE A 259 -34.75 -12.45 -1.00
CA PHE A 259 -34.51 -13.76 -0.37
C PHE A 259 -35.35 -13.95 0.90
N GLN A 260 -35.48 -12.92 1.73
CA GLN A 260 -36.26 -12.98 2.97
C GLN A 260 -37.78 -13.01 2.73
N THR A 261 -38.25 -12.37 1.65
CA THR A 261 -39.69 -12.23 1.36
C THR A 261 -40.21 -13.26 0.35
N GLY A 262 -39.37 -13.79 -0.53
CA GLY A 262 -39.69 -14.75 -1.59
C GLY A 262 -39.81 -16.22 -1.13
N GLY A 263 -39.53 -16.52 0.14
CA GLY A 263 -39.77 -17.84 0.77
C GLY A 263 -41.19 -18.05 1.30
N ARG A 264 -42.15 -17.21 0.93
CA ARG A 264 -43.57 -17.27 1.37
C ARG A 264 -44.59 -17.48 0.22
N ALA A 265 -44.18 -18.12 -0.87
CA ALA A 265 -45.10 -18.60 -1.89
C ALA A 265 -45.28 -20.12 -1.79
#